data_AF-A0A379VJP0-F1
#
_entry.id   AF-A0A379VJP0-F1
#
_cell.length_a   1.000
_cell.length_b   1.000
_cell.length_c   1.000
_cell.angle_alpha   90.00
_cell.angle_beta   90.00
_cell.angle_gamma   90.00
#
_symmetry.space_group_name_H-M   'P 1'
#
loop_
_entity.id
_entity.type
_entity.pdbx_description
1 polymer ?
#
loop_
_entity_poly.entity_id
_entity_poly.type
_entity_poly.pdbx_seq_one_letter_code
_entity_poly.pdbx_strand_id
1 'polypeptide(L)' 'MGLGVWKASNEEVIAAIHKALEVGYRSIDTATAYQNEEGVGKALKAASVAREELFITTKLWNDDQNVPAKPCRRV' A
#
# COMPACT_ATOMS: atom_id res chain seq x y z
N MET A 1 8.67 7.96 9.82
CA MET A 1 9.26 6.76 9.18
C MET A 1 8.18 6.08 8.34
N GLY A 2 8.55 5.47 7.21
CA GLY A 2 7.59 4.85 6.28
C GLY A 2 8.09 3.51 5.74
N LEU A 3 7.17 2.63 5.36
CA LEU A 3 7.44 1.30 4.79
C LEU A 3 7.22 1.34 3.27
N GLY A 4 8.23 0.95 2.50
CA GLY A 4 8.09 0.69 1.06
C GLY A 4 7.91 -0.81 0.78
N VAL A 5 6.92 -1.18 -0.04
CA VAL A 5 6.58 -2.59 -0.33
C VAL A 5 7.00 -3.03 -1.74
N TRP A 6 8.30 -2.97 -2.01
CA TRP A 6 8.84 -3.21 -3.35
C TRP A 6 8.82 -4.70 -3.74
N LYS A 7 8.03 -5.04 -4.77
CA LYS A 7 8.04 -6.34 -5.50
C LYS A 7 7.96 -7.61 -4.62
N ALA A 8 7.46 -7.49 -3.40
CA ALA A 8 7.10 -8.63 -2.56
C ALA A 8 5.74 -9.21 -2.99
N SER A 9 5.51 -10.48 -2.66
CA SER A 9 4.21 -11.16 -2.85
C SER A 9 3.12 -10.49 -2.00
N ASN A 10 1.84 -10.73 -2.33
CA ASN A 10 0.73 -10.15 -1.58
C ASN A 10 0.74 -10.62 -0.11
N GLU A 11 1.12 -11.88 0.14
CA GLU A 11 1.23 -12.47 1.47
C GLU A 11 2.33 -11.79 2.29
N GLU A 12 3.51 -11.58 1.68
CA GLU A 12 4.62 -10.88 2.33
C GLU A 12 4.28 -9.41 2.61
N VAL A 13 3.58 -8.73 1.69
CA VAL A 13 3.11 -7.35 1.87
C VAL A 13 2.16 -7.25 3.05
N ILE A 14 1.22 -8.18 3.18
CA ILE A 14 0.28 -8.20 4.30
C ILE A 14 1.03 -8.32 5.63
N ALA A 15 1.94 -9.30 5.74
CA ALA A 15 2.72 -9.50 6.95
C ALA A 15 3.59 -8.29 7.28
N ALA A 16 4.26 -7.70 6.28
CA ALA A 16 5.11 -6.53 6.46
C ALA A 16 4.34 -5.30 6.93
N ILE A 17 3.16 -5.03 6.35
CA ILE A 17 2.32 -3.90 6.75
C ILE A 17 1.83 -4.08 8.18
N HIS A 18 1.29 -5.25 8.54
CA HIS A 18 0.86 -5.50 9.91
C HIS A 18 2.00 -5.29 10.90
N LYS A 19 3.19 -5.82 10.60
CA LYS A 19 4.33 -5.65 11.48
C LYS A 19 4.74 -4.18 11.61
N ALA A 20 4.76 -3.44 10.50
CA ALA A 20 5.09 -2.02 10.53
C ALA A 20 4.07 -1.20 11.34
N LEU A 21 2.78 -1.49 11.22
CA LEU A 21 1.74 -0.83 12.01
C LEU A 21 1.90 -1.12 13.51
N GLU A 22 2.24 -2.36 13.89
CA GLU A 22 2.54 -2.76 15.29
C GLU A 22 3.71 -1.96 15.87
N VAL A 23 4.80 -1.77 15.11
CA VAL A 23 5.95 -0.96 15.56
C VAL A 23 5.73 0.56 15.41
N GLY A 24 4.51 0.99 15.04
CA GLY A 24 4.12 2.40 15.06
C GLY A 24 4.31 3.16 13.74
N TYR A 25 4.58 2.47 12.63
CA TYR A 25 4.61 3.13 11.32
C TYR A 25 3.20 3.58 10.95
N ARG A 26 3.13 4.72 10.27
CA ARG A 26 1.88 5.31 9.77
C ARG A 26 1.93 5.70 8.30
N SER A 27 3.09 5.50 7.65
CA SER A 27 3.26 5.79 6.22
C SER A 27 3.58 4.51 5.47
N ILE A 28 2.76 4.17 4.46
CA ILE A 28 2.95 3.01 3.57
C ILE A 28 3.08 3.51 2.13
N ASP A 29 4.14 3.08 1.45
CA ASP A 29 4.46 3.42 0.06
C ASP A 29 4.41 2.17 -0.83
N THR A 30 3.60 2.24 -1.88
CA THR A 30 3.45 1.20 -2.90
C THR A 30 3.47 1.81 -4.31
N ALA A 31 3.30 1.00 -5.34
CA ALA A 31 3.12 1.42 -6.73
C ALA A 31 2.36 0.35 -7.51
N THR A 32 1.55 0.77 -8.49
CA THR A 32 0.85 -0.16 -9.39
C THR A 32 1.80 -1.14 -10.09
N ALA A 33 3.02 -0.68 -10.39
CA ALA A 33 4.08 -1.50 -10.99
C ALA A 33 4.48 -2.73 -10.17
N TYR A 34 4.22 -2.73 -8.87
CA TYR A 34 4.62 -3.81 -7.96
C TYR A 34 3.61 -4.95 -7.94
N GLN A 35 2.42 -4.75 -8.52
CA GLN A 35 1.35 -5.77 -8.64
C GLN A 35 0.90 -6.37 -7.30
N ASN A 36 1.05 -5.62 -6.21
CA ASN A 36 0.73 -6.06 -4.84
C ASN A 36 -0.25 -5.12 -4.10
N GLU A 37 -0.92 -4.22 -4.84
CA GLU A 37 -1.92 -3.29 -4.28
C GLU A 37 -3.10 -4.02 -3.64
N GLU A 38 -3.46 -5.23 -4.10
CA GLU A 38 -4.49 -6.05 -3.46
C GLU A 38 -4.10 -6.47 -2.04
N GLY A 39 -2.85 -6.90 -1.84
CA GLY A 39 -2.30 -7.23 -0.54
C GLY A 39 -2.26 -6.01 0.38
N VAL A 40 -1.88 -4.84 -0.14
CA VAL A 40 -1.95 -3.57 0.61
C VAL A 40 -3.37 -3.29 1.07
N GLY A 41 -4.35 -3.31 0.15
CA GLY A 41 -5.75 -3.04 0.47
C GLY A 41 -6.33 -4.03 1.49
N LYS A 42 -5.98 -5.32 1.40
CA LYS A 42 -6.37 -6.33 2.40
C LYS A 42 -5.76 -6.03 3.79
N ALA A 43 -4.47 -5.72 3.84
CA ALA A 43 -3.78 -5.41 5.09
C ALA A 43 -4.36 -4.17 5.78
N LEU A 44 -4.65 -3.12 5.00
CA LEU A 44 -5.23 -1.88 5.52
C LEU A 44 -6.67 -2.08 6.02
N LYS A 45 -7.48 -2.90 5.36
CA LYS A 45 -8.85 -3.25 5.83
C LYS A 45 -8.85 -4.07 7.11
N ALA A 46 -7.84 -4.91 7.30
CA ALA A 46 -7.67 -5.73 8.49
C ALA A 46 -6.93 -5.00 9.63
N ALA A 47 -6.40 -3.79 9.37
CA ALA A 47 -5.68 -3.02 10.37
C ALA A 47 -6.65 -2.46 11.42
N SER A 48 -6.21 -2.45 12.68
CA SER A 48 -6.92 -1.81 13.79
C SER A 48 -6.71 -0.29 13.85
N VAL A 49 -5.84 0.26 12.99
CA VAL A 49 -5.51 1.68 12.93
C VAL A 49 -6.53 2.41 12.06
N ALA A 50 -7.03 3.55 12.54
CA ALA A 50 -7.99 4.36 11.81
C ALA A 50 -7.41 4.85 10.46
N ARG A 51 -8.23 4.94 9.42
CA ARG A 51 -7.75 5.28 8.07
C ARG A 51 -7.13 6.68 8.02
N GLU A 52 -7.63 7.60 8.85
CA GLU A 52 -7.21 8.99 8.96
C GLU A 52 -5.81 9.13 9.56
N GLU A 53 -5.36 8.12 10.31
CA GLU A 53 -4.01 8.06 10.88
C GLU A 53 -2.98 7.50 9.88
N LEU A 54 -3.41 7.03 8.71
CA LEU A 54 -2.55 6.38 7.73
C LEU A 54 -2.26 7.28 6.53
N PHE A 55 -0.98 7.48 6.26
CA PHE A 55 -0.49 8.11 5.05
C PHE A 55 -0.14 7.05 4.01
N ILE A 56 -0.94 6.94 2.95
CA ILE A 56 -0.76 5.92 1.91
C ILE A 56 -0.34 6.59 0.62
N THR A 57 0.79 6.15 0.06
CA THR A 57 1.31 6.62 -1.23
C THR A 57 1.27 5.49 -2.24
N THR A 58 0.68 5.74 -3.42
CA THR A 58 0.82 4.89 -4.61
C THR A 58 1.30 5.71 -5.79
N LYS A 59 1.76 5.05 -6.84
CA LYS A 59 2.39 5.69 -8.01
C LYS A 59 1.69 5.22 -9.28
N LEU A 60 1.37 6.19 -10.13
CA LEU A 60 0.87 5.95 -11.47
C LEU A 60 1.93 5.25 -12.31
N TRP A 61 1.54 4.19 -13.02
CA TRP A 61 2.42 3.52 -13.97
C TRP A 61 2.48 4.29 -15.30
N ASN A 62 3.61 4.19 -15.99
CA ASN A 62 3.88 4.95 -17.21
C ASN A 62 2.80 4.76 -18.28
N ASP A 63 2.29 3.54 -18.45
CA ASP A 63 1.29 3.23 -19.48
C ASP A 63 -0.11 3.77 -19.14
N ASP A 64 -0.36 4.06 -17.85
CA ASP A 64 -1.64 4.57 -17.36
C ASP A 64 -1.67 6.12 -17.28
N GLN A 65 -0.66 6.84 -17.82
CA GLN A 65 -0.61 8.31 -17.78
C GLN A 65 -1.88 9.00 -18.30
N ASN A 66 -2.57 8.39 -19.26
CA ASN A 66 -3.83 8.90 -19.83
C ASN A 66 -5.08 8.56 -18.99
N VAL A 67 -4.95 7.75 -17.93
CA VAL A 67 -6.04 7.31 -17.03
C VAL A 67 -5.63 7.37 -15.54
N PRO A 68 -5.26 8.56 -15.02
CA PRO A 68 -4.60 8.71 -13.71
C PRO A 68 -5.47 8.34 -12.50
N ALA A 69 -6.79 8.20 -12.66
CA ALA A 69 -7.70 7.83 -11.57
C ALA A 69 -7.63 6.34 -11.18
N LYS A 70 -7.06 5.49 -12.05
CA LYS A 70 -7.07 4.03 -11.91
C LYS A 70 -6.21 3.50 -10.74
N PRO A 71 -4.99 4.00 -10.46
CA PRO A 71 -4.19 3.60 -9.30
C PRO A 71 -4.85 3.99 -7.98
N CYS A 72 -5.41 5.20 -7.89
CA CYS A 72 -5.98 5.74 -6.65
C CYS A 72 -7.22 4.97 -6.16
N ARG A 73 -7.85 4.13 -7.01
CA ARG A 73 -9.00 3.30 -6.64
C ARG A 73 -8.62 1.90 -6.16
N ARG A 74 -7.34 1.51 -6.27
CA ARG A 74 -6.87 0.15 -5.95
C ARG A 74 -6.37 -0.01 -4.52
N VAL A 75 -6.08 1.11 -3.85
CA VAL A 75 -5.49 1.16 -2.51
C VAL A 75 -6.41 1.92 -1.55
#